data_AF-A0A3B3U6S9-F1
#
_entry.id   AF-A0A3B3U6S9-F1
#
_cell.length_a   1.000
_cell.length_b   1.000
_cell.length_c   1.000
_cell.angle_alpha   90.00
_cell.angle_beta   90.00
_cell.angle_gamma   90.00
#
_symmetry.space_group_name_H-M   'P 1'
#
loop_
_entity.id
_entity.type
_entity.pdbx_description
1 polymer ?
#
loop_
_entity_poly.entity_id
_entity_poly.type
_entity_poly.pdbx_seq_one_letter_code
_entity_poly.pdbx_strand_id
1 'polypeptide(L)'
;METYCGLSFMFLFCRHPLMATCEDSHLKFIQTINNSFYFEETSSAPCETELCSDAFRRHEPPISTWIQSKDQKFLVLKTSGKFEFEDRTDHDRGQPDCKFEIQIYQDSLCNKYQSVMLYVCADGEKMMISCKDEKEVCPEPMDPKVLKMIKAAEHKALFRWKLISTGKYKFESTMYPGYFLAFEHVEDMPCLHKLILRHGSMDEVDESGIFYVNKCSP
;
A
#
# COMPACT_ATOMS: atom_id res chain seq x y z
N MET A 1 24.90 37.52 3.34
CA MET A 1 25.74 36.47 3.92
C MET A 1 24.93 35.20 3.78
N GLU A 2 24.98 34.61 2.59
CA GLU A 2 24.14 33.46 2.23
C GLU A 2 24.96 32.18 2.36
N THR A 3 24.43 31.27 3.16
CA THR A 3 25.02 29.98 3.50
C THR A 3 24.81 29.00 2.35
N TYR A 4 25.87 28.68 1.61
CA TYR A 4 25.86 27.61 0.61
C TYR A 4 25.98 26.26 1.32
N CYS A 5 24.93 25.44 1.25
CA CYS A 5 24.97 24.03 1.68
C CYS A 5 25.33 23.18 0.45
N GLY A 6 26.61 22.82 0.31
CA GLY A 6 27.06 21.95 -0.76
C GLY A 6 26.81 20.47 -0.45
N LEU A 7 25.94 19.82 -1.22
CA LEU A 7 25.87 18.35 -1.29
C LEU A 7 26.88 17.87 -2.34
N SER A 8 27.88 17.09 -1.90
CA SER A 8 28.88 16.49 -2.78
C SER A 8 28.48 15.05 -3.08
N PHE A 9 28.20 14.75 -4.36
CA PHE A 9 28.10 13.38 -4.85
C PHE A 9 29.26 13.12 -5.81
N MET A 10 30.12 12.16 -5.46
CA MET A 10 31.26 11.75 -6.29
C MET A 10 30.84 10.58 -7.17
N PHE A 11 30.60 10.82 -8.46
CA PHE A 11 30.46 9.76 -9.46
C PHE A 11 31.72 9.71 -10.32
N LEU A 12 32.48 8.61 -10.19
CA LEU A 12 33.62 8.28 -11.04
C LEU A 12 33.12 7.54 -12.27
N PHE A 13 33.09 8.17 -13.44
CA PHE A 13 33.00 7.43 -14.71
C PHE A 13 33.88 8.00 -15.83
N CYS A 14 34.44 7.05 -16.58
CA CYS A 14 35.38 7.21 -17.68
C CYS A 14 34.83 8.03 -18.84
N ARG A 15 35.78 8.56 -19.63
CA ARG A 15 35.62 9.40 -20.83
C ARG A 15 34.42 8.97 -21.70
N HIS A 16 33.46 9.89 -21.83
CA HIS A 16 32.36 10.09 -22.80
C HIS A 16 31.04 10.34 -22.02
N PRO A 17 30.54 11.60 -21.95
CA PRO A 17 29.29 11.87 -21.25
C PRO A 17 28.10 11.48 -22.14
N LEU A 18 27.50 10.32 -21.88
CA LEU A 18 26.12 10.04 -22.25
C LEU A 18 25.26 10.45 -21.04
N MET A 19 24.65 11.64 -21.09
CA MET A 19 23.58 11.98 -20.14
C MET A 19 22.27 11.38 -20.65
N ALA A 20 21.70 10.45 -19.89
CA ALA A 20 20.30 10.09 -20.02
C ALA A 20 19.46 11.29 -19.54
N THR A 21 18.73 11.93 -20.44
CA THR A 21 17.77 12.99 -20.09
C THR A 21 16.51 12.34 -19.53
N CYS A 22 16.26 12.47 -18.23
CA CYS A 22 14.94 12.26 -17.66
C CYS A 22 14.13 13.54 -17.90
N GLU A 23 13.00 13.45 -18.60
CA GLU A 23 12.16 14.61 -18.96
C GLU A 23 11.50 15.31 -17.73
N ASP A 24 11.65 14.75 -16.52
CA ASP A 24 11.12 15.29 -15.26
C ASP A 24 12.14 16.03 -14.39
N SER A 25 13.33 16.34 -14.89
CA SER A 25 14.35 17.07 -14.12
C SER A 25 14.17 18.59 -14.22
N HIS A 26 13.78 19.25 -13.13
CA HIS A 26 13.75 20.72 -13.01
C HIS A 26 15.15 21.38 -12.99
N LEU A 27 16.21 20.57 -12.97
CA LEU A 27 17.59 21.02 -12.97
C LEU A 27 18.16 21.01 -14.38
N LYS A 28 18.64 22.17 -14.83
CA LYS A 28 19.39 22.35 -16.06
C LYS A 28 20.87 22.40 -15.75
N PHE A 29 21.66 21.51 -16.35
CA PHE A 29 23.11 21.58 -16.24
C PHE A 29 23.63 22.90 -16.83
N ILE A 30 24.45 23.61 -16.07
CA ILE A 30 25.08 24.86 -16.51
C ILE A 30 26.49 24.56 -17.02
N GLN A 31 27.35 24.06 -16.12
CA GLN A 31 28.79 23.97 -16.39
C GLN A 31 29.51 23.11 -15.34
N THR A 32 30.77 22.79 -15.64
CA THR A 32 31.70 22.17 -14.69
C THR A 32 32.81 23.17 -14.37
N ILE A 33 33.05 23.46 -13.09
CA ILE A 33 34.18 24.27 -12.61
C ILE A 33 34.87 23.49 -11.47
N ASN A 34 36.20 23.39 -11.51
CA ASN A 34 37.01 22.77 -10.46
C ASN A 34 36.48 21.38 -10.02
N ASN A 35 36.26 20.47 -10.98
CA ASN A 35 35.71 19.13 -10.75
C ASN A 35 34.30 19.10 -10.11
N SER A 36 33.60 20.21 -10.08
CA SER A 36 32.23 20.31 -9.55
C SER A 36 31.25 20.59 -10.70
N PHE A 37 30.08 19.96 -10.66
CA PHE A 37 29.00 20.16 -11.62
C PHE A 37 28.02 21.19 -11.06
N TYR A 38 27.61 22.15 -11.88
CA TYR A 38 26.69 23.22 -11.52
C TYR A 38 25.40 23.07 -12.31
N PHE A 39 24.27 23.19 -11.62
CA PHE A 39 22.93 23.09 -12.18
C PHE A 39 22.13 24.33 -11.79
N GLU A 40 21.25 24.77 -12.68
CA GLU A 40 20.28 25.85 -12.46
C GLU A 40 18.88 25.24 -12.33
N GLU A 41 18.08 25.73 -11.40
CA GLU A 41 16.67 25.37 -11.34
C GLU A 41 15.89 26.17 -12.39
N THR A 42 15.15 25.47 -13.24
CA THR A 42 14.53 26.07 -14.44
C THR A 42 13.10 26.59 -14.20
N SER A 43 12.54 26.48 -13.00
CA SER A 43 11.17 26.95 -12.72
C SER A 43 11.12 28.31 -12.04
N SER A 44 10.57 29.32 -12.73
CA SER A 44 10.23 30.64 -12.18
C SER A 44 8.85 30.70 -11.53
N ALA A 45 8.30 29.56 -11.09
CA ALA A 45 7.14 29.54 -10.21
C ALA A 45 7.67 29.54 -8.77
N PRO A 46 7.09 30.31 -7.83
CA PRO A 46 7.41 30.12 -6.42
C PRO A 46 7.13 28.64 -6.11
N CYS A 47 8.20 27.92 -5.84
CA CYS A 47 8.17 26.56 -5.37
C CYS A 47 7.54 26.57 -3.97
N GLU A 48 6.21 26.69 -3.91
CA GLU A 48 5.38 26.01 -2.91
C GLU A 48 5.32 24.52 -3.26
N THR A 49 6.44 23.92 -3.65
CA THR A 49 6.59 22.49 -3.44
C THR A 49 6.73 22.38 -1.92
N GLU A 50 5.57 22.38 -1.24
CA GLU A 50 5.45 21.80 0.09
C GLU A 50 6.32 20.54 0.02
N LEU A 51 7.39 20.49 0.82
CA LEU A 51 8.18 19.29 1.02
C LEU A 51 7.19 18.12 1.00
N CYS A 52 7.24 17.27 -0.05
CA CYS A 52 6.21 16.26 -0.27
C CYS A 52 6.10 15.47 1.01
N SER A 53 5.03 15.72 1.76
CA SER A 53 4.87 15.11 3.07
C SER A 53 4.75 13.63 2.80
N ASP A 54 5.64 12.86 3.39
CA ASP A 54 5.64 11.39 3.42
C ASP A 54 4.46 10.83 4.23
N ALA A 55 3.38 11.61 4.38
CA ALA A 55 2.25 11.27 5.19
C ALA A 55 1.10 10.77 4.33
N PHE A 56 0.48 9.68 4.78
CA PHE A 56 -0.78 9.21 4.24
C PHE A 56 -1.92 10.04 4.83
N ARG A 57 -2.63 10.78 3.98
CA ARG A 57 -3.80 11.58 4.39
C ARG A 57 -5.07 10.88 3.95
N ARG A 58 -6.09 10.86 4.81
CA ARG A 58 -7.39 10.30 4.45
C ARG A 58 -7.98 11.03 3.24
N HIS A 59 -8.33 10.30 2.17
CA HIS A 59 -8.88 10.91 0.95
C HIS A 59 -10.41 10.87 0.92
N GLU A 60 -11.02 9.71 1.15
CA GLU A 60 -12.46 9.46 1.00
C GLU A 60 -13.07 8.81 2.25
N PRO A 61 -14.41 8.78 2.40
CA PRO A 61 -15.05 7.88 3.36
C PRO A 61 -14.68 6.43 3.08
N PRO A 62 -14.60 5.56 4.11
CA PRO A 62 -14.39 4.14 3.92
C PRO A 62 -15.46 3.51 3.03
N ILE A 63 -15.05 2.53 2.22
CA ILE A 63 -15.94 1.75 1.36
C ILE A 63 -16.21 0.41 2.03
N SER A 64 -17.49 0.11 2.27
CA SER A 64 -17.91 -1.15 2.84
C SER A 64 -17.98 -2.25 1.77
N THR A 65 -17.26 -3.35 2.00
CA THR A 65 -17.00 -4.39 1.00
C THR A 65 -16.99 -5.79 1.60
N TRP A 66 -17.28 -6.76 0.75
CA TRP A 66 -16.87 -8.15 0.94
C TRP A 66 -15.56 -8.38 0.19
N ILE A 67 -14.61 -9.00 0.87
CA ILE A 67 -13.33 -9.42 0.30
C ILE A 67 -13.39 -10.94 0.16
N GLN A 68 -13.15 -11.45 -1.04
CA GLN A 68 -13.22 -12.88 -1.32
C GLN A 68 -11.96 -13.40 -2.01
N SER A 69 -11.63 -14.66 -1.73
CA SER A 69 -10.59 -15.42 -2.43
C SER A 69 -11.06 -15.85 -3.83
N LYS A 70 -10.17 -16.51 -4.58
CA LYS A 70 -10.49 -17.00 -5.95
C LYS A 70 -11.62 -18.03 -5.98
N ASP A 71 -11.73 -18.86 -4.96
CA ASP A 71 -12.81 -19.84 -4.79
C ASP A 71 -14.05 -19.26 -4.10
N GLN A 72 -14.19 -17.92 -4.09
CA GLN A 72 -15.36 -17.18 -3.61
C GLN A 72 -15.64 -17.26 -2.10
N LYS A 73 -14.71 -17.78 -1.30
CA LYS A 73 -14.80 -17.73 0.15
C LYS A 73 -14.60 -16.31 0.66
N PHE A 74 -15.27 -15.97 1.76
CA PHE A 74 -15.24 -14.65 2.37
C PHE A 74 -14.12 -14.55 3.37
N LEU A 75 -13.38 -13.44 3.32
CA LEU A 75 -12.52 -13.06 4.42
C LEU A 75 -13.38 -12.76 5.65
N VAL A 76 -13.00 -13.33 6.78
CA VAL A 76 -13.72 -13.26 8.05
C VAL A 76 -12.72 -13.01 9.18
N LEU A 77 -13.09 -12.16 10.15
CA LEU A 77 -12.45 -12.13 11.47
C LEU A 77 -13.10 -13.15 12.39
N LYS A 78 -12.38 -14.22 12.71
CA LYS A 78 -12.86 -15.25 13.64
C LYS A 78 -12.79 -14.77 15.08
N THR A 79 -13.65 -15.33 15.92
CA THR A 79 -13.63 -15.13 17.39
C THR A 79 -12.31 -15.55 18.04
N SER A 80 -11.53 -16.41 17.38
CA SER A 80 -10.16 -16.76 17.79
C SER A 80 -9.14 -15.63 17.56
N GLY A 81 -9.53 -14.49 16.99
CA GLY A 81 -8.65 -13.38 16.66
C GLY A 81 -7.77 -13.65 15.44
N LYS A 82 -8.28 -14.34 14.42
CA LYS A 82 -7.57 -14.64 13.17
C LYS A 82 -8.40 -14.28 11.94
N PHE A 83 -7.71 -13.92 10.86
CA PHE A 83 -8.32 -13.72 9.56
C PHE A 83 -8.27 -15.01 8.73
N GLU A 84 -9.43 -15.50 8.34
CA GLU A 84 -9.59 -16.76 7.61
C GLU A 84 -10.60 -16.58 6.46
N PHE A 85 -10.48 -17.40 5.42
CA PHE A 85 -11.46 -17.46 4.33
C PHE A 85 -12.38 -18.66 4.52
N GLU A 86 -13.69 -18.40 4.50
CA GLU A 86 -14.71 -19.42 4.72
C GLU A 86 -15.90 -19.27 3.76
N ASP A 87 -16.59 -20.37 3.50
CA ASP A 87 -17.86 -20.34 2.78
C ASP A 87 -18.93 -19.65 3.64
N ARG A 88 -19.70 -18.73 3.03
CA ARG A 88 -20.79 -18.01 3.71
C ARG A 88 -22.08 -18.12 2.90
N THR A 89 -23.19 -18.36 3.59
CA THR A 89 -24.52 -18.25 2.97
C THR A 89 -24.92 -16.79 2.82
N ASP A 90 -25.95 -16.50 2.03
CA ASP A 90 -26.45 -15.12 1.86
C ASP A 90 -26.84 -14.45 3.19
N HIS A 91 -27.33 -15.24 4.15
CA HIS A 91 -27.61 -14.76 5.51
C HIS A 91 -26.34 -14.40 6.27
N ASP A 92 -25.29 -15.23 6.16
CA ASP A 92 -24.06 -15.06 6.91
C ASP A 92 -23.20 -13.89 6.39
N ARG A 93 -23.36 -13.51 5.12
CA ARG A 93 -22.66 -12.38 4.50
C ARG A 93 -23.08 -11.01 5.06
N GLY A 94 -24.18 -10.95 5.80
CA GLY A 94 -24.64 -9.75 6.51
C GLY A 94 -23.98 -9.56 7.88
N GLN A 95 -23.23 -10.55 8.36
CA GLN A 95 -22.58 -10.50 9.67
C GLN A 95 -21.42 -9.49 9.69
N PRO A 96 -21.22 -8.78 10.82
CA PRO A 96 -20.23 -7.72 10.91
C PRO A 96 -18.79 -8.23 10.75
N ASP A 97 -18.52 -9.49 11.06
CA ASP A 97 -17.21 -10.15 10.99
C ASP A 97 -16.68 -10.38 9.56
N CYS A 98 -17.56 -10.27 8.55
CA CYS A 98 -17.23 -10.46 7.13
C CYS A 98 -17.40 -9.19 6.28
N LYS A 99 -17.77 -8.07 6.90
CA LYS A 99 -17.98 -6.78 6.25
C LYS A 99 -16.80 -5.85 6.52
N PHE A 100 -15.90 -5.75 5.55
CA PHE A 100 -14.67 -4.97 5.65
C PHE A 100 -14.86 -3.57 5.11
N GLU A 101 -14.34 -2.60 5.84
CA GLU A 101 -14.19 -1.23 5.40
C GLU A 101 -12.80 -1.03 4.79
N ILE A 102 -12.76 -0.43 3.60
CA ILE A 102 -11.54 -0.04 2.92
C ILE A 102 -11.40 1.48 3.01
N GLN A 103 -10.46 1.96 3.81
CA GLN A 103 -10.12 3.37 3.89
C GLN A 103 -9.02 3.71 2.88
N ILE A 104 -9.32 4.60 1.93
CA ILE A 104 -8.37 5.09 0.93
C ILE A 104 -7.59 6.29 1.47
N TYR A 105 -6.27 6.25 1.29
CA TYR A 105 -5.35 7.33 1.62
C TYR A 105 -4.70 7.91 0.37
N GLN A 106 -4.49 9.22 0.41
CA GLN A 106 -3.65 9.94 -0.52
C GLN A 106 -2.20 9.90 -0.01
N ASP A 107 -1.29 9.50 -0.89
CA ASP A 107 0.16 9.48 -0.70
C ASP A 107 0.80 10.36 -1.77
N SER A 108 1.83 11.13 -1.42
CA SER A 108 2.59 12.00 -2.32
C SER A 108 3.65 11.24 -3.13
N LEU A 109 3.99 9.99 -2.75
CA LEU A 109 5.12 9.23 -3.29
C LEU A 109 4.76 8.34 -4.49
N CYS A 110 3.50 7.94 -4.67
CA CYS A 110 3.13 6.94 -5.67
C CYS A 110 1.86 7.29 -6.44
N ASN A 111 2.03 7.86 -7.64
CA ASN A 111 0.91 8.29 -8.49
C ASN A 111 0.18 7.11 -9.17
N LYS A 112 0.73 5.89 -9.09
CA LYS A 112 0.23 4.72 -9.84
C LYS A 112 -0.71 3.84 -9.02
N TYR A 113 -0.52 3.78 -7.70
CA TYR A 113 -1.28 2.90 -6.81
C TYR A 113 -1.71 3.66 -5.57
N GLN A 114 -2.96 3.50 -5.15
CA GLN A 114 -3.44 4.15 -3.93
C GLN A 114 -3.14 3.27 -2.71
N SER A 115 -2.84 3.92 -1.59
CA SER A 115 -2.66 3.26 -0.31
C SER A 115 -4.00 3.10 0.39
N VAL A 116 -4.24 1.91 0.93
CA VAL A 116 -5.49 1.55 1.61
C VAL A 116 -5.22 0.88 2.94
N MET A 117 -6.16 1.05 3.87
CA MET A 117 -6.26 0.29 5.10
C MET A 117 -7.52 -0.55 5.07
N LEU A 118 -7.37 -1.84 5.35
CA LEU A 118 -8.47 -2.81 5.43
C LEU A 118 -8.78 -3.06 6.90
N TYR A 119 -10.04 -2.91 7.29
CA TYR A 119 -10.45 -3.18 8.67
C TYR A 119 -11.89 -3.67 8.76
N VAL A 120 -12.22 -4.32 9.86
CA VAL A 120 -13.57 -4.82 10.16
C VAL A 120 -14.04 -4.19 11.46
N CYS A 121 -15.35 -3.93 11.56
CA CYS A 121 -16.00 -3.49 12.79
C CYS A 121 -16.67 -4.69 13.45
N ALA A 122 -16.01 -5.35 14.40
CA ALA A 122 -16.53 -6.51 15.11
C ALA A 122 -16.66 -6.19 16.61
N ASP A 123 -17.80 -6.53 17.21
CA ASP A 123 -18.08 -6.32 18.65
C ASP A 123 -17.84 -4.87 19.16
N GLY A 124 -18.05 -3.89 18.28
CA GLY A 124 -17.84 -2.47 18.59
C GLY A 124 -16.39 -1.99 18.47
N GLU A 125 -15.46 -2.88 18.15
CA GLU A 125 -14.05 -2.56 17.92
C GLU A 125 -13.70 -2.57 16.43
N LYS A 126 -12.80 -1.67 16.02
CA LYS A 126 -12.23 -1.65 14.67
C LYS A 126 -10.93 -2.43 14.67
N MET A 127 -10.91 -3.54 13.96
CA MET A 127 -9.75 -4.42 13.84
C MET A 127 -9.16 -4.30 12.44
N MET A 128 -7.94 -3.79 12.33
CA MET A 128 -7.23 -3.63 11.06
C MET A 128 -6.44 -4.90 10.71
N ILE A 129 -6.28 -5.14 9.40
CA ILE A 129 -5.31 -6.12 8.91
C ILE A 129 -3.92 -5.49 9.03
N SER A 130 -3.07 -6.08 9.88
CA SER A 130 -1.74 -5.57 10.20
C SER A 130 -0.68 -6.61 9.88
N CYS A 131 0.41 -6.21 9.24
CA CYS A 131 1.58 -7.05 9.02
C CYS A 131 2.28 -7.26 10.38
N LYS A 132 2.41 -8.51 10.81
CA LYS A 132 3.18 -8.86 12.01
C LYS A 132 4.67 -8.98 11.68
N ASP A 133 4.96 -9.60 10.54
CA ASP A 133 6.27 -9.74 9.93
C ASP A 133 6.09 -9.88 8.41
N GLU A 134 7.12 -10.31 7.67
CA GLU A 134 7.07 -10.47 6.21
C GLU A 134 6.24 -11.68 5.73
N LYS A 135 5.69 -12.50 6.63
CA LYS A 135 4.93 -13.73 6.31
C LYS A 135 3.53 -13.73 6.92
N GLU A 136 3.38 -13.17 8.12
CA GLU A 136 2.14 -13.23 8.87
C GLU A 136 1.40 -11.90 8.92
N VAL A 137 0.08 -11.97 8.85
CA VAL A 137 -0.81 -10.87 9.21
C VAL A 137 -1.59 -11.20 10.48
N CYS A 138 -1.94 -10.17 11.24
CA CYS A 138 -2.76 -10.31 12.43
C CYS A 138 -3.83 -9.21 12.49
N PRO A 139 -4.97 -9.47 13.16
CA PRO A 139 -5.88 -8.43 13.58
C PRO A 139 -5.23 -7.57 14.64
N GLU A 140 -5.32 -6.26 14.48
CA GLU A 140 -4.84 -5.32 15.48
C GLU A 140 -5.89 -4.23 15.75
N PRO A 141 -6.14 -3.84 17.01
CA PRO A 141 -7.03 -2.73 17.30
C PRO A 141 -6.55 -1.44 16.62
N MET A 142 -7.49 -0.74 15.99
CA MET A 142 -7.18 0.49 15.26
C MET A 142 -7.13 1.70 16.19
N ASP A 143 -6.03 2.46 16.15
CA ASP A 143 -5.97 3.81 16.72
C ASP A 143 -6.82 4.79 15.86
N PRO A 144 -7.82 5.48 16.44
CA PRO A 144 -8.60 6.48 15.70
C PRO A 144 -7.77 7.58 14.99
N LYS A 145 -6.52 7.83 15.43
CA LYS A 145 -5.62 8.77 14.77
C LYS A 145 -5.17 8.29 13.40
N VAL A 146 -4.93 6.98 13.22
CA VAL A 146 -4.46 6.45 11.94
C VAL A 146 -5.50 6.58 10.83
N LEU A 147 -6.80 6.66 11.17
CA LEU A 147 -7.87 6.96 10.21
C LEU A 147 -7.75 8.36 9.60
N LYS A 148 -7.17 9.33 10.33
CA LYS A 148 -7.08 10.71 9.85
C LYS A 148 -5.83 10.91 9.02
N MET A 149 -4.69 10.49 9.57
CA MET A 149 -3.39 10.70 8.97
C MET A 149 -2.36 9.77 9.60
N ILE A 150 -1.45 9.26 8.78
CA ILE A 150 -0.27 8.53 9.21
C ILE A 150 0.94 9.34 8.76
N LYS A 151 1.75 9.82 9.72
CA LYS A 151 2.94 10.64 9.47
C LYS A 151 4.19 9.77 9.31
N ALA A 152 4.17 8.87 8.35
CA ALA A 152 5.27 7.97 8.04
C ALA A 152 5.13 7.50 6.60
N ALA A 153 6.26 7.26 5.93
CA ALA A 153 6.31 6.74 4.56
C ALA A 153 5.79 5.30 4.40
N GLU A 154 5.65 4.57 5.51
CA GLU A 154 5.17 3.18 5.55
C GLU A 154 4.36 2.93 6.83
N HIS A 155 3.49 1.92 6.79
CA HIS A 155 2.74 1.48 7.97
C HIS A 155 2.34 0.01 7.85
N LYS A 156 2.48 -0.76 8.94
CA LYS A 156 2.13 -2.19 8.99
C LYS A 156 0.70 -2.53 8.57
N ALA A 157 -0.24 -1.60 8.68
CA ALA A 157 -1.63 -1.79 8.26
C ALA A 157 -2.01 -1.05 6.97
N LEU A 158 -1.03 -0.53 6.23
CA LEU A 158 -1.24 0.09 4.92
C LEU A 158 -0.72 -0.80 3.80
N PHE A 159 -1.55 -0.90 2.76
CA PHE A 159 -1.26 -1.66 1.55
C PHE A 159 -1.46 -0.79 0.32
N ARG A 160 -0.60 -0.93 -0.69
CA ARG A 160 -0.83 -0.36 -2.02
C ARG A 160 -1.71 -1.32 -2.81
N TRP A 161 -2.91 -0.88 -3.21
CA TRP A 161 -3.79 -1.72 -4.02
C TRP A 161 -3.60 -1.48 -5.52
N LYS A 162 -3.68 -2.56 -6.32
CA LYS A 162 -3.67 -2.50 -7.79
C LYS A 162 -4.89 -3.22 -8.32
N LEU A 163 -5.68 -2.52 -9.14
CA LEU A 163 -6.75 -3.12 -9.93
C LEU A 163 -6.13 -4.00 -11.03
N ILE A 164 -6.42 -5.31 -11.00
CA ILE A 164 -5.95 -6.27 -12.02
C ILE A 164 -6.96 -6.36 -13.15
N SER A 165 -8.24 -6.44 -12.80
CA SER A 165 -9.39 -6.41 -13.69
C SER A 165 -10.61 -6.00 -12.87
N THR A 166 -11.77 -5.78 -13.49
CA THR A 166 -13.00 -5.39 -12.78
C THR A 166 -13.25 -6.21 -11.51
N GLY A 167 -13.25 -5.52 -10.36
CA GLY A 167 -13.49 -6.12 -9.04
C GLY A 167 -12.35 -6.96 -8.47
N LYS A 168 -11.22 -7.12 -9.17
CA LYS A 168 -10.08 -7.94 -8.73
C LYS A 168 -8.88 -7.07 -8.38
N TYR A 169 -8.33 -7.28 -7.19
CA TYR A 169 -7.25 -6.47 -6.64
C TYR A 169 -6.10 -7.32 -6.09
N LYS A 170 -4.90 -6.76 -6.16
CA LYS A 170 -3.73 -7.17 -5.37
C LYS A 170 -3.44 -6.10 -4.32
N PHE A 171 -2.89 -6.52 -3.18
CA PHE A 171 -2.52 -5.63 -2.08
C PHE A 171 -1.06 -5.87 -1.71
N GLU A 172 -0.19 -4.90 -1.98
CA GLU A 172 1.22 -4.92 -1.60
C GLU A 172 1.40 -4.24 -0.24
N SER A 173 2.20 -4.80 0.66
CA SER A 173 2.51 -4.15 1.93
C SER A 173 3.35 -2.88 1.70
N THR A 174 2.98 -1.78 2.37
CA THR A 174 3.84 -0.59 2.40
C THR A 174 5.06 -0.78 3.29
N MET A 175 4.95 -1.62 4.34
CA MET A 175 6.00 -1.93 5.31
C MET A 175 7.01 -2.95 4.76
N TYR A 176 6.54 -3.86 3.91
CA TYR A 176 7.36 -4.91 3.30
C TYR A 176 7.17 -4.90 1.78
N PRO A 177 7.83 -3.97 1.04
CA PRO A 177 7.74 -3.91 -0.41
C PRO A 177 8.11 -5.26 -1.07
N GLY A 178 7.38 -5.65 -2.12
CA GLY A 178 7.51 -6.97 -2.73
C GLY A 178 6.75 -8.10 -2.02
N TYR A 179 6.13 -7.83 -0.86
CA TYR A 179 5.24 -8.77 -0.18
C TYR A 179 3.78 -8.38 -0.35
N PHE A 180 2.95 -9.36 -0.69
CA PHE A 180 1.55 -9.18 -1.03
C PHE A 180 0.66 -9.96 -0.08
N LEU A 181 -0.53 -9.44 0.21
CA LEU A 181 -1.58 -10.25 0.82
C LEU A 181 -1.86 -11.45 -0.10
N ALA A 182 -1.96 -12.63 0.49
CA ALA A 182 -2.32 -13.85 -0.20
C ALA A 182 -3.11 -14.76 0.74
N PHE A 183 -3.83 -15.72 0.16
CA PHE A 183 -4.43 -16.81 0.92
C PHE A 183 -3.64 -18.10 0.77
N GLU A 184 -3.51 -18.85 1.86
CA GLU A 184 -2.80 -20.13 1.88
C GLU A 184 -3.65 -21.22 2.53
N HIS A 185 -3.67 -22.40 1.91
CA HIS A 185 -4.33 -23.57 2.47
C HIS A 185 -3.60 -24.06 3.71
N VAL A 186 -4.35 -24.41 4.75
CA VAL A 186 -3.79 -25.12 5.90
C VAL A 186 -3.62 -26.59 5.52
N GLU A 187 -2.40 -27.13 5.59
CA GLU A 187 -2.08 -28.50 5.15
C GLU A 187 -3.03 -29.57 5.71
N ASP A 188 -3.42 -29.45 6.99
CA ASP A 188 -4.32 -30.39 7.67
C ASP A 188 -5.82 -30.05 7.55
N MET A 189 -6.16 -28.89 6.98
CA MET A 189 -7.53 -28.40 6.83
C MET A 189 -7.69 -27.68 5.48
N PRO A 190 -7.80 -28.41 4.36
CA PRO A 190 -7.76 -27.84 3.01
C PRO A 190 -8.92 -26.87 2.71
N CYS A 191 -10.03 -26.96 3.46
CA CYS A 191 -11.17 -26.03 3.37
C CYS A 191 -10.92 -24.69 4.06
N LEU A 192 -9.87 -24.61 4.90
CA LEU A 192 -9.50 -23.41 5.64
C LEU A 192 -8.35 -22.71 4.94
N HIS A 193 -8.57 -21.47 4.52
CA HIS A 193 -7.48 -20.62 4.05
C HIS A 193 -7.17 -19.53 5.05
N LYS A 194 -5.88 -19.36 5.33
CA LYS A 194 -5.39 -18.26 6.16
C LYS A 194 -5.01 -17.09 5.27
N LEU A 195 -5.24 -15.88 5.76
CA LEU A 195 -4.64 -14.69 5.17
C LEU A 195 -3.16 -14.59 5.63
N ILE A 196 -2.25 -14.41 4.68
CA ILE A 196 -0.81 -14.33 4.90
C ILE A 196 -0.18 -13.22 4.06
N LEU A 197 1.13 -12.99 4.23
CA LEU A 197 1.97 -12.28 3.29
C LEU A 197 2.83 -13.25 2.50
N ARG A 198 2.97 -12.99 1.20
CA ARG A 198 3.79 -13.79 0.30
C ARG A 198 4.64 -12.87 -0.58
N HIS A 199 5.92 -13.20 -0.70
CA HIS A 199 6.81 -12.53 -1.64
C HIS A 199 6.33 -12.78 -3.07
N GLY A 200 6.35 -11.74 -3.90
CA GLY A 200 5.99 -11.84 -5.31
C GLY A 200 6.19 -10.52 -6.03
N SER A 201 5.49 -10.34 -7.15
CA SER A 201 5.45 -9.06 -7.84
C SER A 201 4.03 -8.66 -8.27
N MET A 202 3.88 -7.37 -8.56
CA MET A 202 2.63 -6.81 -9.10
C MET A 202 2.28 -7.30 -10.52
N ASP A 203 3.25 -7.87 -11.24
CA ASP A 203 3.07 -8.30 -12.63
C ASP A 203 3.02 -9.83 -12.77
N GLU A 204 3.40 -10.57 -11.73
CA GLU A 204 3.22 -12.02 -11.67
C GLU A 204 1.74 -12.40 -11.54
N VAL A 205 1.36 -13.52 -12.15
CA VAL A 205 0.01 -14.10 -12.06
C VAL A 205 -0.03 -15.16 -10.95
N ASP A 206 0.37 -14.78 -9.74
CA ASP A 206 0.05 -15.58 -8.55
C ASP A 206 -1.42 -15.34 -8.19
N GLU A 207 -2.25 -16.35 -8.45
CA GLU A 207 -3.69 -16.30 -8.21
C GLU A 207 -4.05 -16.26 -6.72
N SER A 208 -3.16 -16.73 -5.85
CA SER A 208 -3.38 -16.71 -4.40
C SER A 208 -3.36 -15.30 -3.81
N GLY A 209 -2.74 -14.34 -4.52
CA GLY A 209 -2.73 -12.92 -4.15
C GLY A 209 -3.85 -12.08 -4.77
N ILE A 210 -4.78 -12.69 -5.53
CA ILE A 210 -5.87 -11.98 -6.20
C ILE A 210 -7.15 -12.09 -5.36
N PHE A 211 -7.67 -10.95 -4.94
CA PHE A 211 -8.91 -10.85 -4.18
C PHE A 211 -10.01 -10.19 -4.98
N TYR A 212 -11.24 -10.67 -4.79
CA TYR A 212 -12.45 -10.07 -5.30
C TYR A 212 -12.99 -9.10 -4.26
N VAL A 213 -13.06 -7.82 -4.60
CA VAL A 213 -13.54 -6.75 -3.73
C VAL A 213 -14.88 -6.26 -4.26
N ASN A 214 -15.96 -6.66 -3.60
CA ASN A 214 -17.32 -6.36 -4.00
C ASN A 214 -17.94 -5.40 -2.97
N LYS A 215 -18.59 -4.33 -3.43
CA LYS A 215 -19.34 -3.44 -2.53
C LYS A 215 -20.45 -4.24 -1.85
N CYS A 216 -20.62 -4.06 -0.55
CA CYS A 216 -21.80 -4.60 0.11
C CYS A 216 -23.04 -3.90 -0.47
N SER A 217 -24.05 -4.69 -0.83
CA SER A 217 -25.36 -4.13 -1.19
C SER A 217 -25.96 -3.42 0.03
N PRO A 218 -26.68 -2.29 -0.16
CA PRO A 218 -27.46 -1.66 0.91
C PRO A 218 -28.55 -2.58 1.44
#